data_AF-A0A6I2TY47-F1
#
_entry.id   AF-A0A6I2TY47-F1
#
_cell.length_a   1.000
_cell.length_b   1.000
_cell.length_c   1.000
_cell.angle_alpha   90.00
_cell.angle_beta   90.00
_cell.angle_gamma   90.00
#
_symmetry.space_group_name_H-M   'P 1'
#
loop_
_entity.id
_entity.type
_entity.pdbx_description
1 polymer ?
#
loop_
_entity_poly.entity_id
_entity_poly.type
_entity_poly.pdbx_seq_one_letter_code
_entity_poly.pdbx_strand_id
1 'polypeptide(L)'
;MKYIEFSFIITSEYTFKGGHRTSNGFVTNEYHNTYTDGPFIDDLSPFKSFFYQDITELERIIRQKYYYNSECIDEDCGPGYFGNSQLNDYSYSDLDLCETLNHTFSSKYDIQFINCYSKGIPKHNLLNYINFRKTEYKDIDFKNQCQYLKKQESLRKEIEERQKEYKKLSSTEGRMNFLQTNFAAMYSDWFYSRKLDFNMKICEIDLYPLDVAIKAKDYKLIDFLIANKAKKVSIAIPPKIAIRIGDFRLFDTPTDDYSIKKTELYDILIEFEEKDIVSFFENRETPIIIAGQVLERKSIDCAKTFLCRKEPFAIGKQENEHFKFMEKLLEKKKYLGFESFRIWVERNPLTSFLPCNIIEAALKYCAEPIIKSFALKDIIFIVTDRFEWTRTLEGRRILIPAVGGNILDYTWSYKQYMTEEHLGSKLFHYIDDEVRNNAQYYLQF
;
A
#
# COMPACT_ATOMS: atom_id res chain seq x y z
N MET A 1 17.63 -29.52 19.08
CA MET A 1 16.19 -29.87 19.09
C MET A 1 15.79 -30.52 20.39
N LYS A 2 14.86 -29.90 21.11
CA LYS A 2 14.35 -30.37 22.41
C LYS A 2 12.97 -31.00 22.26
N TYR A 3 12.80 -32.20 22.79
CA TYR A 3 11.51 -32.88 22.77
C TYR A 3 10.61 -32.38 23.91
N ILE A 4 9.34 -32.14 23.60
CA ILE A 4 8.32 -31.74 24.55
C ILE A 4 7.23 -32.81 24.49
N GLU A 5 7.06 -33.54 25.57
CA GLU A 5 5.96 -34.48 25.69
C GLU A 5 4.65 -33.71 25.79
N PHE A 6 3.67 -34.11 25.00
CA PHE A 6 2.39 -33.43 24.91
C PHE A 6 1.26 -34.44 25.04
N SER A 7 0.25 -34.14 25.87
CA SER A 7 -0.88 -35.05 26.10
C SER A 7 -2.14 -34.33 26.55
N PHE A 8 -3.30 -34.89 26.20
CA PHE A 8 -4.58 -34.56 26.82
C PHE A 8 -5.09 -35.72 27.67
N ILE A 9 -5.90 -35.39 28.67
CA ILE A 9 -6.70 -36.37 29.42
C ILE A 9 -8.14 -36.24 28.93
N ILE A 10 -8.65 -37.27 28.27
CA ILE A 10 -10.06 -37.35 27.88
C ILE A 10 -10.76 -38.26 28.87
N THR A 11 -11.79 -37.73 29.53
CA THR A 11 -12.65 -38.46 30.46
C THR A 11 -14.03 -38.56 29.84
N SER A 12 -14.47 -39.78 29.55
CA SER A 12 -15.83 -40.02 29.09
C SER A 12 -16.67 -40.56 30.24
N GLU A 13 -17.79 -39.89 30.51
CA GLU A 13 -18.79 -40.25 31.49
C GLU A 13 -20.05 -40.74 30.77
N TYR A 14 -20.54 -41.90 31.21
CA TYR A 14 -21.73 -42.56 30.68
C TYR A 14 -22.80 -42.53 31.76
N THR A 15 -23.88 -41.78 31.53
CA THR A 15 -25.02 -41.75 32.46
C THR A 15 -26.27 -42.35 31.82
N PHE A 16 -26.75 -43.45 32.38
CA PHE A 16 -28.07 -44.01 32.05
C PHE A 16 -29.16 -43.23 32.79
N LYS A 17 -30.09 -42.61 32.06
CA LYS A 17 -31.29 -41.99 32.65
C LYS A 17 -32.52 -42.84 32.42
N GLY A 18 -32.52 -44.03 33.03
CA GLY A 18 -33.67 -44.93 33.03
C GLY A 18 -34.09 -45.41 31.64
N GLY A 19 -35.00 -46.38 31.63
CA GLY A 19 -35.62 -46.86 30.41
C GLY A 19 -37.11 -47.06 30.61
N HIS A 20 -37.88 -46.93 29.54
CA HIS A 20 -39.29 -47.26 29.57
C HIS A 20 -39.60 -48.31 28.51
N ARG A 21 -40.56 -49.18 28.84
CA ARG A 21 -40.97 -50.29 27.98
C ARG A 21 -41.98 -49.77 26.97
N THR A 22 -41.66 -49.82 25.69
CA THR A 22 -42.60 -49.60 24.60
C THR A 22 -43.19 -50.94 24.17
N SER A 23 -44.25 -50.91 23.34
CA SER A 23 -44.88 -52.14 22.83
C SER A 23 -43.93 -53.04 22.01
N ASN A 24 -42.77 -52.51 21.58
CA ASN A 24 -41.78 -53.22 20.75
C ASN A 24 -40.45 -53.50 21.47
N GLY A 25 -40.26 -53.12 22.74
CA GLY A 25 -39.00 -53.35 23.47
C GLY A 25 -38.75 -52.40 24.64
N PHE A 26 -37.57 -52.51 25.29
CA PHE A 26 -37.11 -51.55 26.29
C PHE A 26 -36.25 -50.49 25.59
N VAL A 27 -36.58 -49.21 25.77
CA VAL A 27 -35.80 -48.08 25.26
C VAL A 27 -35.06 -47.43 26.42
N THR A 28 -33.73 -47.34 26.36
CA THR A 28 -32.88 -46.66 27.33
C THR A 28 -32.32 -45.38 26.73
N ASN A 29 -32.32 -44.29 27.52
CA ASN A 29 -31.62 -43.06 27.14
C ASN A 29 -30.24 -43.04 27.80
N GLU A 30 -29.21 -43.07 26.98
CA GLU A 30 -27.81 -42.92 27.39
C GLU A 30 -27.35 -41.48 27.14
N TYR A 31 -26.69 -40.89 28.14
CA TYR A 31 -25.98 -39.63 27.99
C TYR A 31 -24.48 -39.91 27.98
N HIS A 32 -23.80 -39.45 26.94
CA HIS A 32 -22.35 -39.49 26.82
C HIS A 32 -21.79 -38.08 27.02
N ASN A 33 -21.14 -37.84 28.15
CA ASN A 33 -20.41 -36.60 28.37
C ASN A 33 -18.92 -36.90 28.20
N THR A 34 -18.26 -36.24 27.24
CA THR A 34 -16.81 -36.33 27.10
C THR A 34 -16.18 -35.01 27.52
N TYR A 35 -15.34 -35.05 28.54
CA TYR A 35 -14.56 -33.92 29.03
C TYR A 35 -13.11 -34.10 28.62
N THR A 36 -12.48 -33.03 28.12
CA THR A 36 -11.05 -33.02 27.82
C THR A 36 -10.36 -32.06 28.78
N ASP A 37 -9.28 -32.49 29.43
CA ASP A 37 -8.41 -31.65 30.26
C ASP A 37 -6.99 -31.64 29.68
N GLY A 38 -6.28 -30.52 29.81
CA GLY A 38 -4.98 -30.25 29.20
C GLY A 38 -4.99 -29.07 28.20
N PRO A 39 -3.95 -28.94 27.36
CA PRO A 39 -2.85 -29.86 27.17
C PRO A 39 -1.83 -29.81 28.31
N PHE A 40 -1.29 -30.98 28.62
CA PHE A 40 -0.25 -31.19 29.61
C PHE A 40 1.09 -31.44 28.93
N ILE A 41 2.14 -30.79 29.44
CA ILE A 41 3.51 -30.91 28.93
C ILE A 41 4.51 -31.19 30.04
N ASP A 42 5.60 -31.87 29.72
CA ASP A 42 6.67 -32.20 30.66
C ASP A 42 7.60 -31.02 30.99
N ASP A 43 7.81 -30.09 30.04
CA ASP A 43 8.76 -29.00 30.23
C ASP A 43 8.27 -27.63 29.71
N LEU A 44 8.13 -26.67 30.63
CA LEU A 44 7.75 -25.28 30.33
C LEU A 44 8.91 -24.37 29.89
N SER A 45 10.16 -24.78 30.10
CA SER A 45 11.33 -23.94 29.84
C SER A 45 11.44 -23.41 28.40
N PRO A 46 11.06 -24.15 27.34
CA PRO A 46 11.16 -23.62 25.97
C PRO A 46 10.21 -22.45 25.70
N PHE A 47 9.09 -22.38 26.44
CA PHE A 47 8.08 -21.33 26.28
C PHE A 47 8.49 -20.01 26.95
N LYS A 48 9.55 -20.00 27.76
CA LYS A 48 10.11 -18.76 28.35
C LYS A 48 10.70 -17.82 27.30
N SER A 49 11.17 -18.34 26.17
CA SER A 49 11.71 -17.55 25.06
C SER A 49 10.67 -17.14 24.01
N PHE A 50 9.41 -17.56 24.15
CA PHE A 50 8.38 -17.22 23.18
C PHE A 50 7.98 -15.75 23.30
N PHE A 51 7.93 -15.06 22.16
CA PHE A 51 7.40 -13.69 22.06
C PHE A 51 5.87 -13.68 22.24
N TYR A 52 5.30 -12.52 22.59
CA TYR A 52 3.86 -12.38 22.85
C TYR A 52 2.95 -12.87 21.71
N GLN A 53 3.33 -12.59 20.47
CA GLN A 53 2.59 -13.05 19.28
C GLN A 53 2.59 -14.58 19.19
N ASP A 54 3.71 -15.24 19.51
CA ASP A 54 3.83 -16.69 19.49
C ASP A 54 3.11 -17.35 20.68
N ILE A 55 3.10 -16.72 21.86
CA ILE A 55 2.27 -17.15 23.00
C ILE A 55 0.77 -17.05 22.67
N THR A 56 0.38 -16.02 21.91
CA THR A 56 -1.01 -15.83 21.49
C THR A 56 -1.42 -16.83 20.44
N GLU A 57 -0.54 -17.11 19.48
CA GLU A 57 -0.75 -18.10 18.44
C GLU A 57 -0.80 -19.53 19.01
N LEU A 58 0.07 -19.83 19.99
CA LEU A 58 0.05 -21.08 20.73
C LEU A 58 -1.29 -21.31 21.44
N GLU A 59 -1.83 -20.29 22.12
CA GLU A 59 -3.17 -20.38 22.73
C GLU A 59 -4.26 -20.60 21.69
N ARG A 60 -4.20 -19.88 20.55
CA ARG A 60 -5.19 -19.98 19.48
C ARG A 60 -5.25 -21.40 18.92
N ILE A 61 -4.09 -21.99 18.61
CA ILE A 61 -3.98 -23.35 18.07
C ILE A 61 -4.53 -24.39 19.07
N ILE A 62 -4.15 -24.28 20.34
CA ILE A 62 -4.64 -25.18 21.40
C ILE A 62 -6.17 -25.06 21.58
N ARG A 63 -6.70 -23.83 21.68
CA ARG A 63 -8.14 -23.61 21.90
C ARG A 63 -8.99 -24.02 20.72
N GLN A 64 -8.54 -23.80 19.48
CA GLN A 64 -9.32 -24.19 18.29
C GLN A 64 -9.64 -25.68 18.24
N LYS A 65 -8.74 -26.52 18.76
CA LYS A 65 -8.95 -27.98 18.85
C LYS A 65 -9.71 -28.41 20.12
N TYR A 66 -9.69 -27.59 21.18
CA TYR A 66 -10.36 -27.87 22.46
C TYR A 66 -11.89 -27.67 22.44
N TYR A 67 -12.44 -26.85 21.52
CA TYR A 67 -13.86 -26.48 21.51
C TYR A 67 -14.80 -27.37 20.66
N TYR A 68 -14.35 -28.54 20.18
CA TYR A 68 -15.26 -29.55 19.63
C TYR A 68 -15.90 -30.36 20.78
N ASN A 69 -16.85 -29.75 21.50
CA ASN A 69 -17.84 -30.51 22.25
C ASN A 69 -18.82 -31.10 21.22
N SER A 70 -18.67 -32.38 20.87
CA SER A 70 -19.76 -33.10 20.21
C SER A 70 -20.75 -33.56 21.28
N GLU A 71 -21.83 -32.81 21.45
CA GLU A 71 -23.06 -33.41 21.96
C GLU A 71 -23.58 -34.32 20.83
N CYS A 72 -23.19 -35.61 20.85
CA CYS A 72 -23.89 -36.60 20.03
C CYS A 72 -25.28 -36.78 20.64
N ILE A 73 -26.27 -36.12 20.05
CA ILE A 73 -27.68 -36.45 20.23
C ILE A 73 -28.03 -37.39 19.08
N ASP A 74 -27.59 -38.65 19.16
CA ASP A 74 -28.00 -39.65 18.17
C ASP A 74 -29.14 -40.49 18.75
N GLU A 75 -30.33 -40.34 18.17
CA GLU A 75 -31.46 -41.27 18.32
C GLU A 75 -31.20 -42.63 17.61
N ASP A 76 -30.01 -42.87 17.07
CA ASP A 76 -29.66 -44.03 16.24
C ASP A 76 -28.49 -44.88 16.79
N CYS A 77 -28.28 -44.90 18.12
CA CYS A 77 -27.44 -45.93 18.73
C CYS A 77 -28.21 -47.28 18.69
N GLY A 78 -27.92 -48.08 17.66
CA GLY A 78 -28.50 -49.42 17.46
C GLY A 78 -28.33 -50.33 18.69
N PRO A 79 -29.23 -51.32 18.86
CA PRO A 79 -29.29 -52.13 20.07
C PRO A 79 -28.12 -53.10 20.12
N GLY A 80 -27.13 -52.80 20.95
CA GLY A 80 -26.14 -53.81 21.33
C GLY A 80 -24.80 -53.26 21.76
N TYR A 81 -24.72 -52.64 22.95
CA TYR A 81 -23.52 -52.76 23.79
C TYR A 81 -23.88 -52.41 25.24
N PHE A 82 -24.01 -53.42 26.11
CA PHE A 82 -24.10 -53.20 27.55
C PHE A 82 -22.69 -52.92 28.10
N GLY A 83 -22.26 -51.65 28.06
CA GLY A 83 -21.06 -51.20 28.76
C GLY A 83 -21.34 -51.09 30.27
N ASN A 84 -20.47 -51.68 31.10
CA ASN A 84 -20.58 -51.60 32.57
C ASN A 84 -20.57 -50.13 33.04
N SER A 85 -21.62 -49.71 33.76
CA SER A 85 -21.88 -48.34 34.22
C SER A 85 -20.99 -47.82 35.36
N GLN A 86 -19.74 -48.29 35.48
CA GLN A 86 -18.82 -47.90 36.56
C GLN A 86 -17.38 -47.62 36.14
N LEU A 87 -17.06 -47.49 34.85
CA LEU A 87 -15.70 -47.18 34.41
C LEU A 87 -15.64 -45.77 33.81
N ASN A 88 -15.05 -44.83 34.54
CA ASN A 88 -14.47 -43.63 33.94
C ASN A 88 -13.29 -44.08 33.08
N ASP A 89 -13.52 -44.25 31.78
CA ASP A 89 -12.44 -44.57 30.86
C ASP A 89 -11.65 -43.29 30.55
N TYR A 90 -10.42 -43.25 31.08
CA TYR A 90 -9.45 -42.22 30.73
C TYR A 90 -8.72 -42.64 29.46
N SER A 91 -8.93 -41.91 28.38
CA SER A 91 -8.13 -42.06 27.17
C SER A 91 -7.19 -40.87 27.02
N TYR A 92 -6.00 -41.12 26.49
CA TYR A 92 -5.07 -40.07 26.15
C TYR A 92 -4.99 -39.99 24.63
N SER A 93 -5.21 -38.80 24.08
CA SER A 93 -5.18 -38.55 22.64
C SER A 93 -4.36 -37.30 22.34
N ASP A 94 -3.77 -37.27 21.15
CA ASP A 94 -3.24 -36.08 20.52
C ASP A 94 -4.20 -35.73 19.39
N LEU A 95 -4.98 -34.65 19.55
CA LEU A 95 -6.03 -34.22 18.63
C LEU A 95 -5.45 -33.62 17.31
N ASP A 96 -4.48 -34.31 16.72
CA ASP A 96 -3.59 -33.87 15.63
C ASP A 96 -2.84 -32.56 15.97
N LEU A 97 -2.62 -32.32 17.26
CA LEU A 97 -2.13 -31.04 17.74
C LEU A 97 -0.61 -31.00 17.72
N CYS A 98 0.09 -32.11 17.99
CA CYS A 98 1.55 -32.13 17.90
C CYS A 98 2.03 -31.82 16.48
N GLU A 99 1.38 -32.34 15.44
CA GLU A 99 1.75 -32.04 14.05
C GLU A 99 1.60 -30.55 13.72
N THR A 100 0.45 -29.97 14.10
CA THR A 100 0.17 -28.53 13.89
C THR A 100 1.15 -27.65 14.67
N LEU A 101 1.44 -28.01 15.92
CA LEU A 101 2.40 -27.28 16.77
C LEU A 101 3.83 -27.43 16.27
N ASN A 102 4.21 -28.60 15.78
CA ASN A 102 5.52 -28.85 15.18
C ASN A 102 5.73 -28.02 13.92
N HIS A 103 4.75 -28.02 13.01
CA HIS A 103 4.79 -27.19 11.81
C HIS A 103 4.98 -25.70 12.16
N THR A 104 4.33 -25.24 13.23
CA THR A 104 4.31 -23.81 13.59
C THR A 104 5.55 -23.38 14.38
N PHE A 105 6.05 -24.21 15.30
CA PHE A 105 7.05 -23.78 16.29
C PHE A 105 8.38 -24.52 16.23
N SER A 106 8.47 -25.68 15.57
CA SER A 106 9.68 -26.53 15.68
C SER A 106 10.94 -25.88 15.14
N SER A 107 10.86 -25.29 13.96
CA SER A 107 12.00 -24.61 13.32
C SER A 107 12.38 -23.30 14.03
N LYS A 108 11.38 -22.61 14.61
CA LYS A 108 11.56 -21.29 15.22
C LYS A 108 12.20 -21.35 16.60
N TYR A 109 11.90 -22.40 17.37
CA TYR A 109 12.34 -22.53 18.77
C TYR A 109 13.22 -23.75 19.04
N ASP A 110 13.60 -24.50 18.00
CA ASP A 110 14.36 -25.75 18.10
C ASP A 110 13.71 -26.76 19.06
N ILE A 111 12.38 -26.90 18.95
CA ILE A 111 11.55 -27.80 19.77
C ILE A 111 10.82 -28.84 18.91
N GLN A 112 10.44 -29.97 19.47
CA GLN A 112 9.55 -30.93 18.81
C GLN A 112 8.56 -31.51 19.81
N PHE A 113 7.28 -31.28 19.57
CA PHE A 113 6.16 -31.86 20.29
C PHE A 113 6.00 -33.34 19.91
N ILE A 114 5.95 -34.20 20.93
CA ILE A 114 5.72 -35.63 20.76
C ILE A 114 4.53 -36.03 21.63
N ASN A 115 3.57 -36.74 21.03
CA ASN A 115 2.49 -37.36 21.79
C ASN A 115 3.06 -38.43 22.72
N CYS A 116 2.92 -38.24 24.04
CA CYS A 116 3.47 -39.18 25.02
C CYS A 116 2.53 -39.44 26.20
N TYR A 117 2.29 -40.73 26.45
CA TYR A 117 1.41 -41.26 27.48
C TYR A 117 2.18 -41.67 28.74
N SER A 118 3.04 -40.79 29.24
CA SER A 118 3.87 -41.06 30.41
C SER A 118 3.04 -41.15 31.70
N LYS A 119 2.99 -42.35 32.30
CA LYS A 119 2.65 -42.55 33.72
C LYS A 119 3.92 -42.32 34.55
N GLY A 120 4.14 -41.10 35.06
CA GLY A 120 5.14 -40.86 36.12
C GLY A 120 5.91 -39.54 36.09
N ILE A 121 5.83 -38.73 35.03
CA ILE A 121 6.48 -37.41 34.99
C ILE A 121 5.47 -36.33 35.42
N PRO A 122 5.83 -35.39 36.32
CA PRO A 122 4.99 -34.25 36.64
C PRO A 122 4.75 -33.41 35.38
N LYS A 123 3.50 -33.31 34.94
CA LYS A 123 3.16 -32.49 33.77
C LYS A 123 2.56 -31.15 34.19
N HIS A 124 2.85 -30.13 33.41
CA HIS A 124 2.34 -28.77 33.57
C HIS A 124 1.15 -28.53 32.64
N ASN A 125 0.10 -27.87 33.13
CA ASN A 125 -0.98 -27.37 32.28
C ASN A 125 -0.47 -26.17 31.47
N LEU A 126 -0.33 -26.35 30.16
CA LEU A 126 0.25 -25.35 29.26
C LEU A 126 -0.66 -24.12 29.11
N LEU A 127 -1.98 -24.29 29.11
CA LEU A 127 -2.93 -23.15 29.03
C LEU A 127 -2.81 -22.23 30.25
N ASN A 128 -2.65 -22.79 31.45
CA ASN A 128 -2.41 -21.99 32.66
C ASN A 128 -1.11 -21.18 32.57
N TYR A 129 -0.04 -21.79 32.05
CA TYR A 129 1.21 -21.07 31.84
C TYR A 129 1.09 -19.98 30.78
N ILE A 130 0.40 -20.23 29.66
CA ILE A 130 0.13 -19.21 28.64
C ILE A 130 -0.63 -18.02 29.24
N ASN A 131 -1.66 -18.28 30.05
CA ASN A 131 -2.41 -17.23 30.74
C ASN A 131 -1.51 -16.38 31.64
N PHE A 132 -0.64 -17.02 32.43
CA PHE A 132 0.35 -16.33 33.27
C PHE A 132 1.32 -15.47 32.44
N ARG A 133 1.83 -16.00 31.32
CA ARG A 133 2.73 -15.27 30.42
C ARG A 133 2.05 -14.08 29.78
N LYS A 134 0.78 -14.20 29.39
CA LYS A 134 -0.01 -13.09 28.85
C LYS A 134 -0.22 -11.98 29.89
N THR A 135 -0.40 -12.31 31.17
CA THR A 135 -0.44 -11.31 32.24
C THR A 135 0.90 -10.60 32.44
N GLU A 136 2.05 -11.32 32.43
CA GLU A 136 3.37 -10.69 32.50
C GLU A 136 3.60 -9.69 31.34
N TYR A 137 3.22 -10.07 30.12
CA TYR A 137 3.30 -9.18 28.96
C TYR A 137 2.37 -7.97 29.09
N LYS A 138 1.16 -8.13 29.62
CA LYS A 138 0.23 -7.02 29.89
C LYS A 138 0.79 -6.04 30.92
N ASP A 139 1.48 -6.51 31.96
CA ASP A 139 2.08 -5.64 32.98
C ASP A 139 3.30 -4.86 32.44
N ILE A 140 4.12 -5.51 31.61
CA ILE A 140 5.24 -4.84 30.92
C ILE A 140 4.71 -3.79 29.94
N ASP A 141 3.67 -4.11 29.17
CA ASP A 141 3.06 -3.22 28.20
C ASP A 141 2.35 -2.04 28.90
N PHE A 142 1.64 -2.28 30.00
CA PHE A 142 1.02 -1.24 30.82
C PHE A 142 2.06 -0.32 31.48
N LYS A 143 3.16 -0.86 32.04
CA LYS A 143 4.23 -0.06 32.63
C LYS A 143 4.94 0.81 31.59
N ASN A 144 5.20 0.25 30.40
CA ASN A 144 5.77 1.00 29.28
C ASN A 144 4.79 2.06 28.75
N GLN A 145 3.50 1.76 28.66
CA GLN A 145 2.44 2.72 28.32
C GLN A 145 2.33 3.84 29.36
N CYS A 146 2.35 3.55 30.66
CA CYS A 146 2.34 4.58 31.70
C CYS A 146 3.59 5.47 31.67
N GLN A 147 4.77 4.89 31.43
CA GLN A 147 5.99 5.68 31.26
C GLN A 147 5.97 6.54 29.99
N TYR A 148 5.41 6.00 28.90
CA TYR A 148 5.16 6.72 27.67
C TYR A 148 4.21 7.90 27.94
N LEU A 149 3.06 7.68 28.57
CA LEU A 149 2.08 8.72 28.91
C LEU A 149 2.66 9.83 29.81
N LYS A 150 3.45 9.47 30.83
CA LYS A 150 4.15 10.45 31.68
C LYS A 150 5.17 11.28 30.90
N LYS A 151 5.91 10.67 29.96
CA LYS A 151 6.83 11.39 29.07
C LYS A 151 6.07 12.32 28.13
N GLN A 152 4.91 11.89 27.60
CA GLN A 152 4.04 12.72 26.77
C GLN A 152 3.52 13.94 27.53
N GLU A 153 3.12 13.77 28.79
CA GLU A 153 2.64 14.87 29.62
C GLU A 153 3.76 15.90 29.92
N SER A 154 4.98 15.44 30.19
CA SER A 154 6.13 16.32 30.37
C SER A 154 6.48 17.10 29.10
N LEU A 155 6.42 16.45 27.93
CA LEU A 155 6.64 17.10 26.62
C LEU A 155 5.56 18.14 26.33
N ARG A 156 4.30 17.83 26.66
CA ARG A 156 3.19 18.80 26.53
C ARG A 156 3.44 20.05 27.37
N LYS A 157 3.88 19.90 28.62
CA LYS A 157 4.21 21.04 29.49
C LYS A 157 5.37 21.88 28.94
N GLU A 158 6.42 21.25 28.44
CA GLU A 158 7.57 21.94 27.81
C GLU A 158 7.12 22.73 26.56
N ILE A 159 6.28 22.13 25.72
CA ILE A 159 5.68 22.78 24.56
C ILE A 159 4.79 23.96 24.99
N GLU A 160 3.94 23.78 26.00
CA GLU A 160 3.08 24.84 26.55
C GLU A 160 3.89 26.02 27.13
N GLU A 161 5.03 25.75 27.76
CA GLU A 161 5.92 26.81 28.27
C GLU A 161 6.57 27.60 27.14
N ARG A 162 7.11 26.93 26.11
CA ARG A 162 7.67 27.59 24.93
C ARG A 162 6.62 28.30 24.09
N GLN A 163 5.37 27.82 24.10
CA GLN A 163 4.23 28.53 23.51
C GLN A 163 3.98 29.89 24.18
N LYS A 164 4.21 30.02 25.50
CA LYS A 164 4.12 31.33 26.18
C LYS A 164 5.16 32.31 25.66
N GLU A 165 6.36 31.84 25.29
CA GLU A 165 7.40 32.66 24.66
C GLU A 165 7.01 33.10 23.25
N TYR A 166 6.49 32.17 22.43
CA TYR A 166 5.96 32.49 21.10
C TYR A 166 4.84 33.54 21.13
N LYS A 167 3.90 33.44 22.08
CA LYS A 167 2.79 34.40 22.23
C LYS A 167 3.24 35.82 22.59
N LYS A 168 4.45 35.99 23.14
CA LYS A 168 5.04 37.32 23.42
C LYS A 168 5.57 38.02 22.16
N LEU A 169 5.69 37.31 21.04
CA LEU A 169 6.16 37.88 19.78
C LEU A 169 5.00 38.60 19.05
N SER A 170 5.18 39.89 18.79
CA SER A 170 4.16 40.75 18.19
C SER A 170 4.16 40.76 16.66
N SER A 171 5.26 40.40 15.99
CA SER A 171 5.39 40.44 14.53
C SER A 171 5.25 39.05 13.88
N THR A 172 4.58 39.00 12.73
CA THR A 172 4.42 37.77 11.91
C THR A 172 5.78 37.20 11.48
N GLU A 173 6.74 38.08 11.18
CA GLU A 173 8.10 37.72 10.79
C GLU A 173 8.91 37.17 11.98
N GLY A 174 8.77 37.76 13.17
CA GLY A 174 9.37 37.24 14.39
C GLY A 174 8.82 35.87 14.79
N ARG A 175 7.51 35.66 14.59
CA ARG A 175 6.85 34.37 14.78
C ARG A 175 7.36 33.29 13.81
N MET A 176 7.53 33.64 12.54
CA MET A 176 8.08 32.71 11.52
C MET A 176 9.54 32.34 11.79
N ASN A 177 10.39 33.30 12.15
CA ASN A 177 11.76 33.02 12.55
C ASN A 177 11.83 32.15 13.81
N PHE A 178 10.98 32.42 14.81
CA PHE A 178 10.91 31.56 16.00
C PHE A 178 10.50 30.12 15.65
N LEU A 179 9.53 29.94 14.75
CA LEU A 179 9.09 28.64 14.24
C LEU A 179 10.22 27.88 13.52
N GLN A 180 10.96 28.55 12.65
CA GLN A 180 12.03 27.92 11.87
C GLN A 180 13.25 27.57 12.72
N THR A 181 13.60 28.40 13.70
CA THR A 181 14.86 28.23 14.46
C THR A 181 14.66 27.42 15.75
N ASN A 182 13.64 27.73 16.55
CA ASN A 182 13.46 27.09 17.86
C ASN A 182 12.68 25.78 17.77
N PHE A 183 11.55 25.75 17.06
CA PHE A 183 10.76 24.52 16.96
C PHE A 183 11.48 23.44 16.13
N ALA A 184 12.18 23.80 15.05
CA ALA A 184 12.95 22.82 14.28
C ALA A 184 14.10 22.21 15.11
N ALA A 185 14.83 23.03 15.88
CA ALA A 185 15.87 22.55 16.78
C ALA A 185 15.30 21.63 17.88
N MET A 186 14.15 21.98 18.48
CA MET A 186 13.47 21.14 19.45
C MET A 186 13.02 19.80 18.86
N TYR A 187 12.52 19.78 17.62
CA TYR A 187 12.17 18.53 16.94
C TYR A 187 13.38 17.66 16.66
N SER A 188 14.53 18.24 16.31
CA SER A 188 15.78 17.50 16.18
C SER A 188 16.20 16.88 17.53
N ASP A 189 16.13 17.63 18.63
CA ASP A 189 16.46 17.11 19.97
C ASP A 189 15.45 16.03 20.45
N TRP A 190 14.17 16.18 20.12
CA TRP A 190 13.14 15.19 20.40
C TRP A 190 13.27 13.93 19.51
N PHE A 191 13.69 14.11 18.26
CA PHE A 191 14.01 13.06 17.27
C PHE A 191 15.13 12.16 17.76
N TYR A 192 16.25 12.71 18.25
CA TYR A 192 17.37 11.90 18.76
C TYR A 192 17.10 11.30 20.16
N SER A 193 16.12 11.82 20.90
CA SER A 193 15.80 11.35 22.26
C SER A 193 14.63 10.34 22.35
N ARG A 194 14.09 9.86 21.22
CA ARG A 194 12.95 8.90 21.15
C ARG A 194 11.72 9.35 21.96
N LYS A 195 11.44 10.64 21.92
CA LYS A 195 10.31 11.26 22.60
C LYS A 195 9.40 11.83 21.52
N LEU A 196 8.21 11.25 21.27
CA LEU A 196 6.98 11.97 20.85
C LEU A 196 5.86 11.07 20.31
N ASP A 197 4.64 11.55 20.48
CA ASP A 197 3.49 11.25 19.62
C ASP A 197 3.55 12.23 18.43
N PHE A 198 3.87 11.71 17.25
CA PHE A 198 4.17 12.50 16.06
C PHE A 198 2.95 13.17 15.41
N ASN A 199 1.76 13.01 15.99
CA ASN A 199 0.51 13.60 15.50
C ASN A 199 -0.02 14.74 16.38
N MET A 200 0.78 15.23 17.32
CA MET A 200 0.38 16.33 18.20
C MET A 200 0.47 17.69 17.51
N LYS A 201 -0.60 18.48 17.59
CA LYS A 201 -0.65 19.87 17.12
C LYS A 201 0.16 20.77 18.05
N ILE A 202 0.96 21.66 17.50
CA ILE A 202 1.71 22.68 18.23
C ILE A 202 1.21 24.06 17.79
N CYS A 203 0.89 24.94 18.75
CA CYS A 203 0.30 26.28 18.55
C CYS A 203 -1.20 26.31 18.22
N GLU A 204 -1.79 27.51 18.28
CA GLU A 204 -3.18 27.78 17.85
C GLU A 204 -3.35 27.70 16.33
N ILE A 205 -2.24 27.85 15.59
CA ILE A 205 -2.14 27.52 14.17
C ILE A 205 -1.99 25.99 14.08
N ASP A 206 -2.78 25.31 13.26
CA ASP A 206 -2.57 23.89 12.97
C ASP A 206 -1.14 23.72 12.46
N LEU A 207 -0.21 23.20 13.27
CA LEU A 207 1.19 22.98 12.91
C LEU A 207 1.65 21.67 13.57
N TYR A 208 1.84 20.64 12.75
CA TYR A 208 2.29 19.31 13.11
C TYR A 208 3.82 19.19 12.96
N PRO A 209 4.44 18.16 13.56
CA PRO A 209 5.88 17.90 13.42
C PRO A 209 6.37 17.88 11.98
N LEU A 210 5.58 17.26 11.11
CA LEU A 210 5.91 17.14 9.69
C LEU A 210 5.85 18.50 8.97
N ASP A 211 4.96 19.41 9.38
CA ASP A 211 4.89 20.77 8.82
C ASP A 211 6.17 21.57 9.09
N VAL A 212 6.72 21.44 10.31
CA VAL A 212 7.96 22.11 10.71
C VAL A 212 9.14 21.54 9.93
N ALA A 213 9.23 20.21 9.83
CA ALA A 213 10.29 19.53 9.09
C ALA A 213 10.29 19.91 7.59
N ILE A 214 9.10 20.00 6.97
CA ILE A 214 8.93 20.43 5.58
C ILE A 214 9.33 21.89 5.41
N LYS A 215 8.88 22.80 6.28
CA LYS A 215 9.25 24.23 6.23
C LYS A 215 10.75 24.44 6.41
N ALA A 216 11.39 23.64 7.26
CA ALA A 216 12.83 23.67 7.51
C ALA A 216 13.66 22.97 6.40
N LYS A 217 13.01 22.25 5.47
CA LYS A 217 13.67 21.42 4.43
C LYS A 217 14.61 20.36 5.02
N ASP A 218 14.30 19.81 6.19
CA ASP A 218 15.09 18.76 6.84
C ASP A 218 14.63 17.37 6.38
N TYR A 219 15.24 16.86 5.32
CA TYR A 219 14.89 15.56 4.73
C TYR A 219 15.11 14.38 5.68
N LYS A 220 16.12 14.44 6.57
CA LYS A 220 16.39 13.36 7.54
C LYS A 220 15.27 13.29 8.58
N LEU A 221 14.84 14.46 9.06
CA LEU A 221 13.71 14.59 9.98
C LEU A 221 12.41 14.11 9.34
N ILE A 222 12.14 14.52 8.09
CA ILE A 222 10.98 14.06 7.31
C ILE A 222 10.95 12.53 7.22
N ASP A 223 12.06 11.90 6.84
CA ASP A 223 12.12 10.45 6.63
C ASP A 223 11.83 9.66 7.90
N PHE A 224 12.40 10.09 9.03
CA PHE A 224 12.13 9.47 10.32
C PHE A 224 10.69 9.67 10.78
N LEU A 225 10.14 10.88 10.63
CA LEU A 225 8.76 11.17 11.04
C LEU A 225 7.79 10.26 10.28
N ILE A 226 7.98 10.12 8.97
CA ILE A 226 7.18 9.21 8.14
C ILE A 226 7.37 7.75 8.55
N ALA A 227 8.61 7.29 8.76
CA ALA A 227 8.90 5.93 9.23
C ALA A 227 8.23 5.61 10.58
N ASN A 228 8.06 6.62 11.43
CA ASN A 228 7.38 6.52 12.71
C ASN A 228 5.89 6.91 12.64
N LYS A 229 5.27 6.80 11.46
CA LYS A 229 3.82 6.98 11.24
C LYS A 229 3.29 8.40 11.51
N ALA A 230 4.13 9.43 11.41
CA ALA A 230 3.65 10.81 11.31
C ALA A 230 2.89 10.99 9.99
N LYS A 231 1.59 11.31 10.07
CA LYS A 231 0.75 11.48 8.86
C LYS A 231 0.03 12.81 8.80
N LYS A 232 -0.07 13.53 9.92
CA LYS A 232 -0.80 14.80 9.97
C LYS A 232 0.07 15.96 9.49
N VAL A 233 -0.52 16.74 8.59
CA VAL A 233 0.03 17.99 8.05
C VAL A 233 -1.10 19.00 7.94
N SER A 234 -0.77 20.28 8.10
CA SER A 234 -1.72 21.39 7.94
C SER A 234 -1.38 22.30 6.77
N ILE A 235 -0.16 22.17 6.24
CA ILE A 235 0.33 23.00 5.14
C ILE A 235 0.21 22.27 3.80
N ALA A 236 0.35 23.02 2.71
CA ALA A 236 0.63 22.44 1.40
C ALA A 236 2.00 21.75 1.43
N ILE A 237 2.06 20.50 1.00
CA ILE A 237 3.26 19.67 1.07
C ILE A 237 3.73 19.25 -0.33
N PRO A 238 5.03 18.96 -0.50
CA PRO A 238 5.55 18.40 -1.74
C PRO A 238 4.83 17.09 -2.11
N PRO A 239 4.52 16.85 -3.41
CA PRO A 239 3.78 15.66 -3.84
C PRO A 239 4.41 14.34 -3.39
N LYS A 240 5.74 14.23 -3.48
CA LYS A 240 6.50 13.07 -3.00
C LYS A 240 6.26 12.74 -1.53
N ILE A 241 6.06 13.77 -0.70
CA ILE A 241 5.78 13.59 0.72
C ILE A 241 4.31 13.20 0.91
N ALA A 242 3.38 13.82 0.16
CA ALA A 242 1.96 13.49 0.20
C ALA A 242 1.69 12.00 -0.07
N ILE A 243 2.31 11.43 -1.10
CA ILE A 243 2.23 9.99 -1.40
C ILE A 243 2.70 9.13 -0.23
N ARG A 244 3.84 9.48 0.36
CA ARG A 244 4.47 8.68 1.42
C ARG A 244 3.66 8.63 2.71
N ILE A 245 2.86 9.66 2.97
CA ILE A 245 1.98 9.71 4.16
C ILE A 245 0.52 9.34 3.86
N GLY A 246 0.17 9.23 2.58
CA GLY A 246 -1.19 8.98 2.11
C GLY A 246 -2.11 10.20 2.27
N ASP A 247 -1.57 11.41 2.08
CA ASP A 247 -2.36 12.65 2.08
C ASP A 247 -2.97 12.87 0.69
N PHE A 248 -4.24 12.47 0.55
CA PHE A 248 -5.01 12.57 -0.69
C PHE A 248 -6.14 13.59 -0.61
N ARG A 249 -6.06 14.59 0.27
CA ARG A 249 -7.13 15.61 0.43
C ARG A 249 -7.51 16.31 -0.89
N LEU A 250 -6.55 16.46 -1.82
CA LEU A 250 -6.80 17.02 -3.16
C LEU A 250 -7.69 16.15 -4.05
N PHE A 251 -7.86 14.87 -3.74
CA PHE A 251 -8.72 13.95 -4.51
C PHE A 251 -10.19 14.08 -4.10
N ASP A 252 -10.47 14.69 -2.95
CA ASP A 252 -11.83 14.99 -2.48
C ASP A 252 -12.24 16.45 -2.77
N THR A 253 -11.41 17.19 -3.51
CA THR A 253 -11.64 18.60 -3.84
C THR A 253 -12.87 18.75 -4.74
N PRO A 254 -13.83 19.63 -4.39
CA PRO A 254 -14.97 19.94 -5.24
C PRO A 254 -14.54 20.43 -6.63
N THR A 255 -15.25 20.00 -7.67
CA THR A 255 -14.93 20.38 -9.05
C THR A 255 -14.99 21.90 -9.26
N ASP A 256 -15.79 22.64 -8.52
CA ASP A 256 -15.95 24.09 -8.63
C ASP A 256 -14.93 24.91 -7.81
N ASP A 257 -13.98 24.26 -7.12
CA ASP A 257 -12.92 24.96 -6.38
C ASP A 257 -11.80 25.44 -7.33
N TYR A 258 -11.89 26.69 -7.77
CA TYR A 258 -10.89 27.33 -8.65
C TYR A 258 -9.63 27.80 -7.92
N SER A 259 -9.53 27.62 -6.60
CA SER A 259 -8.28 27.89 -5.87
C SER A 259 -7.21 26.83 -6.16
N ILE A 260 -7.65 25.63 -6.58
CA ILE A 260 -6.80 24.50 -6.92
C ILE A 260 -6.71 24.36 -8.44
N LYS A 261 -5.50 24.07 -8.93
CA LYS A 261 -5.17 23.85 -10.33
C LYS A 261 -5.06 22.36 -10.63
N LYS A 262 -5.34 21.96 -11.87
CA LYS A 262 -5.16 20.54 -12.29
C LYS A 262 -3.72 20.09 -12.17
N THR A 263 -2.75 20.99 -12.35
CA THR A 263 -1.32 20.68 -12.15
C THR A 263 -1.03 20.15 -10.75
N GLU A 264 -1.72 20.60 -9.71
CA GLU A 264 -1.51 20.13 -8.34
C GLU A 264 -1.89 18.65 -8.19
N LEU A 265 -3.00 18.24 -8.81
CA LEU A 265 -3.42 16.85 -8.82
C LEU A 265 -2.50 15.98 -9.70
N TYR A 266 -2.09 16.48 -10.87
CA TYR A 266 -1.13 15.79 -11.74
C TYR A 266 0.24 15.61 -11.09
N ASP A 267 0.71 16.59 -10.32
CA ASP A 267 1.96 16.52 -9.59
C ASP A 267 1.94 15.46 -8.48
N ILE A 268 0.76 15.14 -7.94
CA ILE A 268 0.59 13.97 -7.05
C ILE A 268 0.57 12.67 -7.86
N LEU A 269 -0.25 12.59 -8.90
CA LEU A 269 -0.39 11.38 -9.72
C LEU A 269 0.95 10.93 -10.35
N ILE A 270 1.84 11.85 -10.72
CA ILE A 270 3.13 11.49 -11.31
C ILE A 270 4.08 10.80 -10.32
N GLU A 271 3.81 10.89 -9.02
CA GLU A 271 4.57 10.22 -7.95
C GLU A 271 4.01 8.84 -7.58
N PHE A 272 2.84 8.43 -8.10
CA PHE A 272 2.28 7.09 -7.90
C PHE A 272 3.17 6.01 -8.55
N GLU A 273 3.12 4.77 -8.07
CA GLU A 273 3.68 3.64 -8.84
C GLU A 273 2.91 3.47 -10.15
N GLU A 274 3.56 2.94 -11.19
CA GLU A 274 2.93 2.82 -12.51
C GLU A 274 1.64 1.99 -12.47
N LYS A 275 1.60 0.92 -11.67
CA LYS A 275 0.41 0.11 -11.45
C LYS A 275 -0.77 0.92 -10.90
N ASP A 276 -0.48 1.86 -9.99
CA ASP A 276 -1.51 2.69 -9.35
C ASP A 276 -1.99 3.79 -10.31
N ILE A 277 -1.12 4.30 -11.18
CA ILE A 277 -1.51 5.21 -12.28
C ILE A 277 -2.45 4.50 -13.26
N VAL A 278 -2.10 3.27 -13.65
CA VAL A 278 -2.94 2.42 -14.51
C VAL A 278 -4.30 2.21 -13.83
N SER A 279 -4.31 1.76 -12.57
CA SER A 279 -5.54 1.58 -11.79
C SER A 279 -6.35 2.88 -11.63
N PHE A 280 -5.68 4.02 -11.51
CA PHE A 280 -6.37 5.31 -11.41
C PHE A 280 -7.14 5.61 -12.70
N PHE A 281 -6.52 5.50 -13.87
CA PHE A 281 -7.17 5.87 -15.13
C PHE A 281 -8.08 4.79 -15.71
N GLU A 282 -7.80 3.52 -15.44
CA GLU A 282 -8.69 2.43 -15.81
C GLU A 282 -9.93 2.39 -14.92
N ASN A 283 -11.09 2.04 -15.49
CA ASN A 283 -12.33 1.86 -14.72
C ASN A 283 -12.37 0.47 -14.07
N ARG A 284 -11.32 0.08 -13.34
CA ARG A 284 -11.30 -1.19 -12.59
C ARG A 284 -11.80 -0.95 -11.17
N GLU A 285 -12.45 -1.96 -10.59
CA GLU A 285 -12.95 -1.92 -9.20
C GLU A 285 -11.85 -2.07 -8.14
N THR A 286 -10.58 -2.10 -8.56
CA THR A 286 -9.45 -2.32 -7.65
C THR A 286 -9.18 -1.06 -6.82
N PRO A 287 -9.28 -1.13 -5.47
CA PRO A 287 -8.92 0.00 -4.64
C PRO A 287 -7.42 0.30 -4.75
N ILE A 288 -7.07 1.58 -4.86
CA ILE A 288 -5.68 2.03 -4.84
C ILE A 288 -5.27 2.17 -3.38
N ILE A 289 -4.24 1.43 -2.95
CA ILE A 289 -3.75 1.43 -1.57
C ILE A 289 -2.33 1.99 -1.54
N ILE A 290 -2.19 3.21 -1.04
CA ILE A 290 -0.90 3.90 -0.96
C ILE A 290 -0.65 4.31 0.49
N ALA A 291 0.54 4.00 1.03
CA ALA A 291 0.92 4.28 2.42
C ALA A 291 -0.09 3.76 3.48
N GLY A 292 -0.78 2.66 3.16
CA GLY A 292 -1.83 2.08 3.99
C GLY A 292 -3.10 2.93 4.08
N GLN A 293 -3.31 3.85 3.14
CA GLN A 293 -4.57 4.56 2.92
C GLN A 293 -5.24 4.00 1.68
N VAL A 294 -6.54 3.77 1.78
CA VAL A 294 -7.37 3.35 0.66
C VAL A 294 -7.90 4.60 -0.01
N LEU A 295 -7.52 4.82 -1.26
CA LEU A 295 -8.14 5.85 -2.09
C LEU A 295 -9.44 5.28 -2.64
N GLU A 296 -10.56 5.72 -2.07
CA GLU A 296 -11.88 5.23 -2.41
C GLU A 296 -12.27 5.62 -3.84
N ARG A 297 -13.17 4.83 -4.43
CA ARG A 297 -13.72 5.09 -5.77
C ARG A 297 -14.32 6.50 -5.88
N LYS A 298 -15.01 6.97 -4.84
CA LYS A 298 -15.60 8.31 -4.81
C LYS A 298 -14.55 9.41 -4.97
N SER A 299 -13.41 9.29 -4.29
CA SER A 299 -12.29 10.24 -4.39
C SER A 299 -11.63 10.16 -5.77
N ILE A 300 -11.47 8.96 -6.33
CA ILE A 300 -10.94 8.79 -7.70
C ILE A 300 -11.88 9.45 -8.73
N ASP A 301 -13.18 9.22 -8.62
CA ASP A 301 -14.17 9.78 -9.54
C ASP A 301 -14.26 11.31 -9.40
N CYS A 302 -14.14 11.82 -8.17
CA CYS A 302 -14.05 13.25 -7.89
C CYS A 302 -12.81 13.88 -8.56
N ALA A 303 -11.63 13.30 -8.35
CA ALA A 303 -10.38 13.70 -8.98
C ALA A 303 -10.45 13.65 -10.52
N LYS A 304 -10.98 12.58 -11.11
CA LYS A 304 -11.19 12.49 -12.58
C LYS A 304 -12.12 13.57 -13.10
N THR A 305 -13.22 13.83 -12.40
CA THR A 305 -14.18 14.88 -12.77
C THR A 305 -13.53 16.26 -12.69
N PHE A 306 -12.74 16.51 -11.65
CA PHE A 306 -11.93 17.71 -11.50
C PHE A 306 -10.94 17.90 -12.67
N LEU A 307 -10.21 16.85 -13.07
CA LEU A 307 -9.30 16.90 -14.22
C LEU A 307 -10.01 17.20 -15.55
N CYS A 308 -11.29 16.83 -15.68
CA CYS A 308 -12.12 17.12 -16.85
C CYS A 308 -12.77 18.51 -16.84
N ARG A 309 -12.60 19.30 -15.76
CA ARG A 309 -13.19 20.64 -15.63
C ARG A 309 -12.77 21.56 -16.77
N LYS A 310 -13.72 22.35 -17.29
CA LYS A 310 -13.41 23.47 -18.19
C LYS A 310 -12.99 24.68 -17.36
N GLU A 311 -11.83 25.22 -17.67
CA GLU A 311 -11.32 26.39 -16.98
C GLU A 311 -11.86 27.69 -17.61
N PRO A 312 -12.13 28.74 -16.82
CA PRO A 312 -12.62 30.01 -17.34
C PRO A 312 -11.61 30.66 -18.29
N PHE A 313 -12.10 31.19 -19.42
CA PHE A 313 -11.30 31.87 -20.46
C PHE A 313 -10.42 33.03 -19.94
N ALA A 314 -10.75 33.60 -18.77
CA ALA A 314 -10.01 34.70 -18.17
C ALA A 314 -8.66 34.28 -17.55
N ILE A 315 -8.40 32.99 -17.37
CA ILE A 315 -7.16 32.46 -16.74
C ILE A 315 -6.09 32.20 -17.81
N GLY A 316 -5.78 33.19 -18.65
CA GLY A 316 -4.66 33.16 -19.62
C GLY A 316 -4.67 32.01 -20.63
N LYS A 317 -3.61 31.92 -21.46
CA LYS A 317 -3.34 30.71 -22.26
C LYS A 317 -2.99 29.59 -21.30
N GLN A 318 -3.97 28.81 -20.88
CA GLN A 318 -3.66 27.56 -20.19
C GLN A 318 -2.97 26.64 -21.19
N GLU A 319 -1.72 26.32 -20.90
CA GLU A 319 -1.04 25.21 -21.56
C GLU A 319 -1.89 23.96 -21.36
N ASN A 320 -1.92 23.07 -22.35
CA ASN A 320 -2.70 21.84 -22.24
C ASN A 320 -2.11 20.96 -21.11
N GLU A 321 -2.64 21.08 -19.90
CA GLU A 321 -2.12 20.41 -18.69
C GLU A 321 -2.11 18.89 -18.85
N HIS A 322 -3.06 18.33 -19.61
CA HIS A 322 -3.08 16.91 -19.98
C HIS A 322 -1.81 16.55 -20.78
N PHE A 323 -1.41 17.40 -21.72
CA PHE A 323 -0.21 17.17 -22.53
C PHE A 323 1.06 17.22 -21.67
N LYS A 324 1.14 18.18 -20.74
CA LYS A 324 2.27 18.26 -19.80
C LYS A 324 2.38 17.03 -18.90
N PHE A 325 1.24 16.52 -18.41
CA PHE A 325 1.24 15.31 -17.60
C PHE A 325 1.64 14.08 -18.43
N MET A 326 1.16 13.98 -19.66
CA MET A 326 1.59 12.96 -20.61
C MET A 326 3.10 12.98 -20.86
N GLU A 327 3.70 14.15 -21.11
CA GLU A 327 5.16 14.29 -21.27
C GLU A 327 5.90 13.80 -20.02
N LYS A 328 5.44 14.16 -18.82
CA LYS A 328 6.03 13.71 -17.56
C LYS A 328 5.99 12.19 -17.39
N LEU A 329 4.93 11.52 -17.86
CA LEU A 329 4.83 10.05 -17.83
C LEU A 329 5.90 9.40 -18.72
N LEU A 330 6.12 9.95 -19.92
CA LEU A 330 7.14 9.49 -20.85
C LEU A 330 8.55 9.73 -20.30
N GLU A 331 8.80 10.92 -19.75
CA GLU A 331 10.06 11.28 -19.08
C GLU A 331 10.40 10.29 -17.94
N LYS A 332 9.41 9.94 -17.11
CA LYS A 332 9.57 8.94 -16.04
C LYS A 332 9.51 7.48 -16.52
N LYS A 333 9.42 7.24 -17.84
CA LYS A 333 9.31 5.91 -18.46
C LYS A 333 8.13 5.06 -17.95
N LYS A 334 7.01 5.70 -17.61
CA LYS A 334 5.77 5.05 -17.16
C LYS A 334 4.80 4.82 -18.33
N TYR A 335 5.18 3.93 -19.24
CA TYR A 335 4.50 3.72 -20.52
C TYR A 335 3.09 3.11 -20.41
N LEU A 336 2.86 2.20 -19.46
CA LEU A 336 1.52 1.64 -19.22
C LEU A 336 0.59 2.71 -18.64
N GLY A 337 1.11 3.50 -17.70
CA GLY A 337 0.39 4.65 -17.15
C GLY A 337 0.06 5.68 -18.23
N PHE A 338 0.98 5.92 -19.16
CA PHE A 338 0.76 6.76 -20.34
C PHE A 338 -0.40 6.24 -21.21
N GLU A 339 -0.43 4.95 -21.55
CA GLU A 339 -1.50 4.39 -22.40
C GLU A 339 -2.86 4.46 -21.71
N SER A 340 -2.94 4.09 -20.42
CA SER A 340 -4.19 4.19 -19.66
C SER A 340 -4.69 5.64 -19.57
N PHE A 341 -3.79 6.60 -19.35
CA PHE A 341 -4.11 8.02 -19.35
C PHE A 341 -4.59 8.51 -20.71
N ARG A 342 -3.89 8.16 -21.80
CA ARG A 342 -4.25 8.51 -23.18
C ARG A 342 -5.65 8.01 -23.53
N ILE A 343 -5.93 6.74 -23.28
CA ILE A 343 -7.25 6.12 -23.51
C ILE A 343 -8.33 6.85 -22.70
N TRP A 344 -8.05 7.20 -21.45
CA TRP A 344 -8.99 7.93 -20.61
C TRP A 344 -9.28 9.33 -21.15
N VAL A 345 -8.26 10.09 -21.58
CA VAL A 345 -8.42 11.42 -22.19
C VAL A 345 -9.21 11.34 -23.50
N GLU A 346 -8.88 10.41 -24.39
CA GLU A 346 -9.52 10.25 -25.70
C GLU A 346 -11.00 9.87 -25.61
N ARG A 347 -11.43 9.27 -24.49
CA ARG A 347 -12.86 9.01 -24.22
C ARG A 347 -13.64 10.27 -23.86
N ASN A 348 -12.97 11.37 -23.52
CA ASN A 348 -13.61 12.64 -23.24
C ASN A 348 -13.73 13.46 -24.54
N PRO A 349 -14.96 13.75 -25.04
CA PRO A 349 -15.16 14.38 -26.34
C PRO A 349 -14.61 15.82 -26.44
N LEU A 350 -14.19 16.42 -25.32
CA LEU A 350 -13.67 17.79 -25.26
C LEU A 350 -12.14 17.87 -25.25
N THR A 351 -11.46 16.73 -25.19
CA THR A 351 -9.99 16.65 -25.09
C THR A 351 -9.47 15.48 -25.90
N SER A 352 -8.59 15.74 -26.86
CA SER A 352 -7.87 14.69 -27.58
C SER A 352 -6.39 15.05 -27.70
N PHE A 353 -5.55 14.02 -27.69
CA PHE A 353 -4.15 14.18 -28.07
C PHE A 353 -4.03 14.03 -29.57
N LEU A 354 -3.48 15.04 -30.23
CA LEU A 354 -3.11 14.90 -31.63
C LEU A 354 -1.94 13.91 -31.74
N PRO A 355 -1.97 12.95 -32.68
CA PRO A 355 -0.88 11.98 -32.87
C PRO A 355 0.51 12.62 -33.00
N CYS A 356 0.59 13.79 -33.67
CA CYS A 356 1.84 14.55 -33.80
C CYS A 356 2.44 14.95 -32.44
N ASN A 357 1.59 15.35 -31.50
CA ASN A 357 2.05 15.78 -30.18
C ASN A 357 2.56 14.58 -29.36
N ILE A 358 1.93 13.42 -29.51
CA ILE A 358 2.38 12.17 -28.87
C ILE A 358 3.72 11.74 -29.45
N ILE A 359 3.84 11.71 -30.78
CA ILE A 359 5.08 11.29 -31.47
C ILE A 359 6.23 12.23 -31.12
N GLU A 360 6.00 13.55 -31.10
CA GLU A 360 7.00 14.53 -30.68
C GLU A 360 7.49 14.27 -29.25
N ALA A 361 6.57 14.10 -28.30
CA ALA A 361 6.93 13.81 -26.92
C ALA A 361 7.67 12.46 -26.78
N ALA A 362 7.21 11.43 -27.49
CA ALA A 362 7.82 10.11 -27.47
C ALA A 362 9.25 10.12 -28.02
N LEU A 363 9.50 10.86 -29.11
CA LEU A 363 10.85 11.07 -29.66
C LEU A 363 11.71 11.88 -28.68
N LYS A 364 11.19 12.99 -28.15
CA LYS A 364 11.90 13.84 -27.18
C LYS A 364 12.40 13.08 -25.96
N TYR A 365 11.63 12.12 -25.45
CA TYR A 365 12.01 11.30 -24.27
C TYR A 365 12.51 9.89 -24.62
N CYS A 366 12.77 9.61 -25.91
CA CYS A 366 13.21 8.30 -26.40
C CYS A 366 12.34 7.13 -25.88
N ALA A 367 11.02 7.31 -25.91
CA ALA A 367 10.04 6.33 -25.48
C ALA A 367 9.80 5.26 -26.57
N GLU A 368 10.80 4.41 -26.82
CA GLU A 368 10.79 3.40 -27.89
C GLU A 368 9.50 2.56 -27.96
N PRO A 369 8.91 2.05 -26.85
CA PRO A 369 7.67 1.29 -26.93
C PRO A 369 6.49 2.08 -27.49
N ILE A 370 6.45 3.39 -27.20
CA ILE A 370 5.40 4.29 -27.68
C ILE A 370 5.66 4.66 -29.14
N ILE A 371 6.91 4.95 -29.51
CA ILE A 371 7.27 5.21 -30.92
C ILE A 371 6.85 4.01 -31.79
N LYS A 372 7.13 2.79 -31.33
CA LYS A 372 6.80 1.55 -32.04
C LYS A 372 5.30 1.22 -32.09
N SER A 373 4.46 1.88 -31.29
CA SER A 373 3.00 1.66 -31.36
C SER A 373 2.34 2.38 -32.53
N PHE A 374 3.02 3.36 -33.13
CA PHE A 374 2.57 4.05 -34.33
C PHE A 374 3.02 3.33 -35.61
N ALA A 375 2.21 3.44 -36.67
CA ALA A 375 2.64 2.98 -37.98
C ALA A 375 3.82 3.84 -38.44
N LEU A 376 4.85 3.19 -38.99
CA LEU A 376 6.08 3.86 -39.43
C LEU A 376 5.79 5.01 -40.41
N LYS A 377 4.83 4.81 -41.31
CA LYS A 377 4.36 5.84 -42.25
C LYS A 377 3.87 7.11 -41.56
N ASP A 378 3.16 6.99 -40.45
CA ASP A 378 2.64 8.15 -39.71
C ASP A 378 3.79 8.90 -39.01
N ILE A 379 4.75 8.17 -38.46
CA ILE A 379 5.96 8.74 -37.86
C ILE A 379 6.72 9.54 -38.93
N ILE A 380 7.00 8.94 -40.09
CA ILE A 380 7.70 9.58 -41.20
C ILE A 380 6.97 10.86 -41.64
N PHE A 381 5.65 10.81 -41.83
CA PHE A 381 4.87 11.97 -42.23
C PHE A 381 4.85 13.13 -41.24
N ILE A 382 5.06 12.84 -39.95
CA ILE A 382 5.08 13.85 -38.90
C ILE A 382 6.47 14.45 -38.75
N VAL A 383 7.52 13.63 -38.82
CA VAL A 383 8.90 14.07 -38.55
C VAL A 383 9.63 14.61 -39.78
N THR A 384 9.03 14.55 -40.98
CA THR A 384 9.68 15.01 -42.23
C THR A 384 8.87 16.03 -43.01
N ASP A 385 9.57 16.95 -43.68
CA ASP A 385 9.00 17.89 -44.62
C ASP A 385 8.83 17.21 -45.99
N ARG A 386 7.60 17.21 -46.51
CA ARG A 386 7.26 16.64 -47.84
C ARG A 386 7.25 17.67 -48.96
N PHE A 387 7.46 18.92 -48.60
CA PHE A 387 7.33 20.06 -49.50
C PHE A 387 8.60 20.88 -49.51
N GLU A 388 8.95 21.37 -50.69
CA GLU A 388 10.07 22.29 -50.88
C GLU A 388 9.58 23.65 -51.35
N TRP A 389 10.32 24.69 -50.97
CA TRP A 389 10.08 26.03 -51.48
C TRP A 389 10.69 26.16 -52.87
N THR A 390 9.85 26.33 -53.89
CA THR A 390 10.29 26.68 -55.24
C THR A 390 9.81 28.07 -55.65
N ARG A 391 10.18 28.52 -56.84
CA ARG A 391 9.65 29.74 -57.45
C ARG A 391 8.92 29.41 -58.74
N THR A 392 7.77 30.05 -58.97
CA THR A 392 7.12 30.05 -60.29
C THR A 392 8.01 30.75 -61.32
N LEU A 393 7.72 30.56 -62.61
CA LEU A 393 8.35 31.31 -63.71
C LEU A 393 8.25 32.84 -63.53
N GLU A 394 7.24 33.33 -62.82
CA GLU A 394 7.02 34.74 -62.48
C GLU A 394 7.73 35.18 -61.18
N GLY A 395 8.53 34.31 -60.56
CA GLY A 395 9.32 34.59 -59.37
C GLY A 395 8.57 34.52 -58.03
N ARG A 396 7.31 34.11 -58.01
CA ARG A 396 6.54 33.92 -56.76
C ARG A 396 7.01 32.66 -56.04
N ARG A 397 7.32 32.76 -54.75
CA ARG A 397 7.58 31.58 -53.91
C ARG A 397 6.31 30.77 -53.74
N ILE A 398 6.39 29.49 -54.06
CA ILE A 398 5.31 28.53 -53.83
C ILE A 398 5.89 27.28 -53.15
N LEU A 399 5.06 26.62 -52.33
CA LEU A 399 5.36 25.31 -51.78
C LEU A 399 4.93 24.27 -52.83
N ILE A 400 5.82 23.37 -53.23
CA ILE A 400 5.48 22.23 -54.09
C ILE A 400 5.85 20.93 -53.38
N PRO A 401 5.16 19.81 -53.65
CA PRO A 401 5.67 18.49 -53.27
C PRO A 401 7.10 18.36 -53.82
N ALA A 402 8.04 17.84 -53.03
CA ALA A 402 9.40 17.64 -53.51
C ALA A 402 9.38 16.59 -54.64
N VAL A 403 9.50 17.01 -55.91
CA VAL A 403 9.41 16.11 -57.07
C VAL A 403 10.81 15.72 -57.52
N GLY A 404 11.22 14.51 -57.17
CA GLY A 404 12.56 13.98 -57.46
C GLY A 404 13.22 13.49 -56.17
N GLY A 405 13.05 12.21 -55.88
CA GLY A 405 13.51 11.59 -54.65
C GLY A 405 15.00 11.85 -54.40
N ASN A 406 15.31 12.24 -53.15
CA ASN A 406 16.33 11.53 -52.38
C ASN A 406 16.46 11.93 -50.91
N ILE A 407 15.84 12.99 -50.40
CA ILE A 407 15.87 13.21 -48.94
C ILE A 407 14.55 13.83 -48.50
N LEU A 408 13.70 13.00 -47.87
CA LEU A 408 12.76 13.54 -46.89
C LEU A 408 13.62 14.20 -45.82
N ASP A 409 13.57 15.52 -45.67
CA ASP A 409 14.33 16.17 -44.62
C ASP A 409 13.54 16.12 -43.32
N TYR A 410 14.21 15.81 -42.20
CA TYR A 410 13.59 15.96 -40.90
C TYR A 410 13.15 17.41 -40.69
N THR A 411 11.92 17.62 -40.24
CA THR A 411 11.42 18.95 -39.87
C THR A 411 12.29 19.55 -38.76
N TRP A 412 12.52 20.86 -38.81
CA TRP A 412 13.44 21.55 -37.88
C TRP A 412 13.17 21.23 -36.41
N SER A 413 11.91 21.11 -36.00
CA SER A 413 11.49 20.79 -34.63
C SER A 413 11.96 19.41 -34.16
N TYR A 414 12.14 18.45 -35.07
CA TYR A 414 12.48 17.07 -34.77
C TYR A 414 13.95 16.73 -35.03
N LYS A 415 14.67 17.52 -35.85
CA LYS A 415 16.10 17.29 -36.17
C LYS A 415 16.97 16.99 -34.96
N GLN A 416 16.74 17.70 -33.85
CA GLN A 416 17.50 17.51 -32.61
C GLN A 416 17.27 16.14 -31.93
N TYR A 417 16.13 15.50 -32.17
CA TYR A 417 15.79 14.20 -31.59
C TYR A 417 16.12 13.05 -32.55
N MET A 418 16.36 13.32 -33.83
CA MET A 418 16.65 12.30 -34.85
C MET A 418 18.16 12.05 -34.97
N THR A 419 18.76 11.53 -33.91
CA THR A 419 20.20 11.19 -33.86
C THR A 419 20.42 9.83 -33.21
N GLU A 420 21.52 9.15 -33.57
CA GLU A 420 21.90 7.88 -32.92
C GLU A 420 22.15 8.05 -31.42
N GLU A 421 22.73 9.19 -31.01
CA GLU A 421 22.97 9.50 -29.60
C GLU A 421 21.68 9.58 -28.79
N HIS A 422 20.62 10.13 -29.40
CA HIS A 422 19.35 10.35 -28.73
C HIS A 422 18.42 9.13 -28.77
N LEU A 423 18.25 8.51 -29.95
CA LEU A 423 17.30 7.39 -30.15
C LEU A 423 17.94 6.01 -29.96
N GLY A 424 19.27 5.95 -29.91
CA GLY A 424 20.02 4.70 -30.05
C GLY A 424 20.08 4.22 -31.50
N SER A 425 21.18 3.55 -31.85
CA SER A 425 21.49 3.12 -33.22
C SER A 425 20.35 2.32 -33.89
N LYS A 426 19.72 1.36 -33.18
CA LYS A 426 18.66 0.52 -33.78
C LYS A 426 17.43 1.33 -34.22
N LEU A 427 16.90 2.17 -33.33
CA LEU A 427 15.68 2.94 -33.62
C LEU A 427 15.97 4.08 -34.59
N PHE A 428 17.13 4.73 -34.46
CA PHE A 428 17.58 5.73 -35.41
C PHE A 428 17.66 5.17 -36.82
N HIS A 429 18.43 4.08 -37.04
CA HIS A 429 18.57 3.50 -38.38
C HIS A 429 17.24 2.98 -38.91
N TYR A 430 16.36 2.46 -38.06
CA TYR A 430 15.02 2.02 -38.49
C TYR A 430 14.19 3.17 -39.10
N ILE A 431 14.33 4.39 -38.59
CA ILE A 431 13.62 5.56 -39.12
C ILE A 431 14.42 6.26 -40.24
N ASP A 432 15.74 6.39 -40.09
CA ASP A 432 16.63 7.06 -41.05
C ASP A 432 16.77 6.26 -42.37
N ASP A 433 16.73 4.93 -42.32
CA ASP A 433 16.71 4.09 -43.54
C ASP A 433 15.46 4.35 -44.38
N GLU A 434 14.29 4.48 -43.75
CA GLU A 434 13.05 4.84 -44.46
C GLU A 434 13.12 6.23 -45.10
N VAL A 435 13.70 7.18 -44.37
CA VAL A 435 13.85 8.57 -44.82
C VAL A 435 14.81 8.69 -46.02
N ARG A 436 15.89 7.92 -46.04
CA ARG A 436 16.94 8.02 -47.06
C ARG A 436 16.74 7.09 -48.24
N ASN A 437 16.28 5.87 -47.99
CA ASN A 437 16.25 4.81 -49.00
C ASN A 437 14.82 4.51 -49.50
N ASN A 438 13.79 4.90 -48.76
CA ASN A 438 12.38 4.63 -49.10
C ASN A 438 11.52 5.90 -49.29
N ALA A 439 12.14 7.09 -49.36
CA ALA A 439 11.46 8.39 -49.51
C ALA A 439 10.38 8.43 -50.61
N GLN A 440 10.64 7.76 -51.74
CA GLN A 440 9.73 7.68 -52.89
C GLN A 440 8.32 7.16 -52.54
N TYR A 441 8.19 6.26 -51.56
CA TYR A 441 6.89 5.72 -51.14
C TYR A 441 6.02 6.73 -50.40
N TYR A 442 6.64 7.74 -49.79
CA TYR A 442 5.98 8.74 -48.97
C TYR A 442 5.64 10.01 -49.76
N LEU A 443 6.35 10.27 -50.86
CA LEU A 443 6.10 11.41 -51.76
C LEU A 443 4.92 11.21 -52.72
N GLN A 444 4.36 9.99 -52.79
CA GLN A 444 3.21 9.65 -53.64
C GLN A 444 1.83 9.98 -53.01
N PHE A 445 1.79 10.43 -51.75
CA PHE A 445 0.58 10.62 -50.95
C PHE A 445 0.36 12.06 -50.49
#